data_AF-A0A6A6EEH0-F1
#
_entry.id   AF-A0A6A6EEH0-F1
#
_cell.length_a   1.000
_cell.length_b   1.000
_cell.length_c   1.000
_cell.angle_alpha   90.00
_cell.angle_beta   90.00
_cell.angle_gamma   90.00
#
_symmetry.space_group_name_H-M   'P 1'
#
loop_
_entity.id
_entity.type
_entity.pdbx_description
1 polymer ?
#
loop_
_entity_poly.entity_id
_entity_poly.type
_entity_poly.pdbx_seq_one_letter_code
_entity_poly.pdbx_strand_id
1 'polypeptide(L)'
;MECSLFTVDLENSPPSYNALSYTWGDPRTPLFQGIFPEQANRKFPLIIDGRVLYVTQNLFHALERIRNIDRNRPRPNGVTLHQYIWIDAVCINQSDVAERSSQVAMMDRIYKSAHTVVCWLGKDDRYTATALQLMHRLAYIPPEEYPRYASLGLNHSNASKQEWEALVAFFRRPYFRRAWIVQEVMLAQRLL
;
A
#
# COMPACT_ATOMS: atom_id res chain seq x y z
N MET A 1 5.32 14.86 -12.12
CA MET A 1 6.22 14.15 -11.18
C MET A 1 7.26 13.47 -12.03
N GLU A 2 8.52 13.47 -11.59
CA GLU A 2 9.65 13.03 -12.39
C GLU A 2 10.56 12.14 -11.55
N CYS A 3 11.08 11.09 -12.17
CA CYS A 3 12.01 10.14 -11.58
C CYS A 3 12.91 9.53 -12.67
N SER A 4 13.91 8.78 -12.24
CA SER A 4 14.75 7.96 -13.13
C SER A 4 14.58 6.49 -12.82
N LEU A 5 14.75 5.64 -13.83
CA LEU A 5 14.68 4.20 -13.71
C LEU A 5 16.04 3.59 -14.06
N PHE A 6 16.50 2.66 -13.21
CA PHE A 6 17.74 1.92 -13.45
C PHE A 6 17.58 0.49 -12.93
N THR A 7 18.40 -0.42 -13.48
CA THR A 7 18.40 -1.83 -13.09
C THR A 7 19.45 -2.08 -12.01
N VAL A 8 19.11 -2.94 -11.05
CA VAL A 8 20.01 -3.37 -9.98
C VAL A 8 19.99 -4.89 -9.87
N ASP A 9 21.15 -5.45 -9.56
CA ASP A 9 21.28 -6.85 -9.16
C ASP A 9 20.93 -6.96 -7.68
N LEU A 10 19.94 -7.81 -7.36
CA LEU A 10 19.48 -8.02 -5.98
C LEU A 10 20.48 -8.82 -5.12
N GLU A 11 21.41 -9.55 -5.74
CA GLU A 11 22.39 -10.38 -5.03
C GLU A 11 23.72 -9.66 -4.81
N ASN A 12 24.04 -8.69 -5.67
CA ASN A 12 25.32 -7.99 -5.63
C ASN A 12 25.22 -6.59 -4.98
N SER A 13 25.04 -6.59 -3.65
CA SER A 13 25.00 -5.37 -2.82
C SER A 13 24.08 -4.26 -3.37
N PRO A 14 22.77 -4.54 -3.54
CA PRO A 14 21.84 -3.53 -4.04
C PRO A 14 21.79 -2.30 -3.12
N PRO A 15 21.54 -1.10 -3.66
CA PRO A 15 21.26 0.05 -2.82
C PRO A 15 20.03 -0.22 -1.94
N SER A 16 20.02 0.35 -0.74
CA SER A 16 18.83 0.29 0.12
C SER A 16 17.64 0.93 -0.59
N TYR A 17 16.52 0.21 -0.67
CA TYR A 17 15.31 0.66 -1.36
C TYR A 17 14.06 0.32 -0.55
N ASN A 18 12.98 1.03 -0.84
CA ASN A 18 11.65 0.73 -0.32
C ASN A 18 10.81 0.05 -1.39
N ALA A 19 9.79 -0.72 -1.02
CA ALA A 19 8.83 -1.28 -1.98
C ALA A 19 7.44 -0.71 -1.72
N LEU A 20 6.70 -0.40 -2.79
CA LEU A 20 5.29 0.00 -2.67
C LEU A 20 4.39 -1.23 -2.77
N SER A 21 3.54 -1.40 -1.76
CA SER A 21 2.44 -2.37 -1.77
C SER A 21 1.13 -1.59 -1.93
N TYR A 22 0.42 -1.78 -3.04
CA TYR A 22 -0.80 -1.03 -3.35
C TYR A 22 -1.71 -1.81 -4.32
N THR A 23 -2.96 -1.38 -4.45
CA THR A 23 -3.88 -1.99 -5.43
C THR A 23 -3.87 -1.24 -6.76
N TRP A 24 -3.79 -1.96 -7.86
CA TRP A 24 -3.99 -1.38 -9.20
C TRP A 24 -5.47 -0.98 -9.39
N GLY A 25 -5.74 0.15 -10.04
CA GLY A 25 -7.10 0.66 -10.25
C GLY A 25 -7.63 1.48 -9.07
N ASP A 26 -8.95 1.50 -8.83
CA ASP A 26 -9.56 2.30 -7.76
C ASP A 26 -9.45 1.61 -6.39
N PRO A 27 -8.77 2.22 -5.39
CA PRO A 27 -8.62 1.66 -4.05
C PRO A 27 -9.88 1.76 -3.19
N ARG A 28 -10.94 2.44 -3.66
CA ARG A 28 -12.15 2.72 -2.87
C ARG A 28 -13.39 2.02 -3.38
N THR A 29 -13.37 1.44 -4.59
CA THR A 29 -14.51 0.69 -5.11
C THR A 29 -14.68 -0.60 -4.29
N PRO A 30 -15.75 -0.75 -3.49
CA PRO A 30 -16.12 -2.06 -2.98
C PRO A 30 -16.69 -2.83 -4.18
N LEU A 31 -16.23 -4.05 -4.45
CA LEU A 31 -16.71 -4.87 -5.59
C LEU A 31 -18.25 -5.03 -5.70
N PHE A 32 -19.01 -4.65 -4.66
CA PHE A 32 -20.46 -4.76 -4.56
C PHE A 32 -21.23 -3.43 -4.76
N GLN A 33 -20.56 -2.30 -4.79
CA GLN A 33 -21.14 -1.05 -5.29
C GLN A 33 -20.40 -0.80 -6.60
N GLY A 34 -21.11 -0.91 -7.72
CA GLY A 34 -20.55 -0.98 -9.06
C GLY A 34 -19.27 -0.17 -9.23
N ILE A 35 -18.28 -0.78 -9.88
CA ILE A 35 -17.06 -0.10 -10.29
C ILE A 35 -17.49 1.25 -10.89
N PHE A 36 -16.91 2.36 -10.44
CA PHE A 36 -16.96 3.60 -11.20
C PHE A 36 -15.73 3.56 -12.13
N PRO A 37 -15.79 2.84 -13.27
CA PRO A 37 -14.61 2.50 -14.08
C PRO A 37 -13.88 3.75 -14.56
N GLU A 38 -14.60 4.86 -14.71
CA GLU A 38 -14.01 6.13 -15.09
C GLU A 38 -12.97 6.63 -14.09
N GLN A 39 -13.22 6.54 -12.78
CA GLN A 39 -12.24 6.96 -11.77
C GLN A 39 -11.09 5.96 -11.63
N ALA A 40 -11.38 4.65 -11.71
CA ALA A 40 -10.37 3.60 -11.63
C ALA A 40 -9.35 3.64 -12.78
N ASN A 41 -9.81 4.04 -13.98
CA ASN A 41 -8.99 4.04 -15.19
C ASN A 41 -8.36 5.40 -15.50
N ARG A 42 -8.61 6.44 -14.68
CA ARG A 42 -7.92 7.73 -14.85
C ARG A 42 -6.41 7.52 -14.81
N LYS A 43 -5.76 7.98 -15.87
CA LYS A 43 -4.31 7.92 -16.04
C LYS A 43 -3.67 9.27 -15.77
N PHE A 44 -2.53 9.25 -15.12
CA PHE A 44 -1.75 10.43 -14.78
C PHE A 44 -0.32 10.26 -15.29
N PRO A 45 0.32 11.34 -15.79
CA PRO A 45 1.66 11.25 -16.33
C PRO A 45 2.72 11.18 -15.23
N LEU A 46 3.63 10.23 -15.36
CA LEU A 46 4.89 10.12 -14.64
C LEU A 46 6.02 10.26 -15.67
N ILE A 47 6.94 11.19 -15.45
CA ILE A 47 8.10 11.38 -16.32
C ILE A 47 9.22 10.47 -15.81
N ILE A 48 9.71 9.57 -16.66
CA ILE A 48 10.77 8.61 -16.37
C ILE A 48 11.85 8.78 -17.43
N ASP A 49 13.01 9.28 -17.03
CA ASP A 49 14.15 9.52 -17.93
C ASP A 49 13.74 10.31 -19.21
N GLY A 50 12.93 11.35 -19.01
CA GLY A 50 12.40 12.21 -20.08
C GLY A 50 11.22 11.63 -20.88
N ARG A 51 10.79 10.39 -20.61
CA ARG A 51 9.64 9.74 -21.27
C ARG A 51 8.41 9.73 -20.39
N VAL A 52 7.22 9.77 -20.99
CA VAL A 52 5.96 9.75 -20.25
C VAL A 52 5.47 8.32 -20.08
N LEU A 53 5.30 7.88 -18.83
CA LEU A 53 4.57 6.68 -18.44
C LEU A 53 3.22 7.09 -17.81
N TYR A 54 2.13 6.47 -18.25
CA TYR A 54 0.79 6.73 -17.72
C TYR A 54 0.41 5.73 -16.62
N VAL A 55 0.35 6.20 -15.38
CA VAL A 55 0.00 5.39 -14.21
C VAL A 55 -1.45 5.62 -13.78
N THR A 56 -2.05 4.66 -13.08
CA THR A 56 -3.41 4.83 -12.53
C THR A 56 -3.46 5.91 -11.45
N GLN A 57 -4.65 6.47 -11.23
CA GLN A 57 -4.89 7.49 -10.20
C GLN A 57 -4.38 7.07 -8.82
N ASN A 58 -4.56 5.80 -8.45
CA ASN A 58 -4.15 5.31 -7.15
C ASN A 58 -2.65 5.35 -6.94
N LEU A 59 -1.89 4.88 -7.94
CA LEU A 59 -0.43 4.93 -7.89
C LEU A 59 0.08 6.38 -7.86
N PHE A 60 -0.52 7.25 -8.68
CA PHE A 60 -0.16 8.66 -8.68
C PHE A 60 -0.35 9.31 -7.30
N HIS A 61 -1.49 9.04 -6.66
CA HIS A 61 -1.77 9.53 -5.31
C HIS A 61 -0.82 8.95 -4.25
N ALA A 62 -0.44 7.68 -4.37
CA ALA A 62 0.51 7.04 -3.46
C ALA A 62 1.87 7.77 -3.52
N LEU A 63 2.38 7.97 -4.73
CA LEU A 63 3.63 8.66 -4.99
C LEU A 63 3.60 10.14 -4.52
N GLU A 64 2.50 10.85 -4.76
CA GLU A 64 2.28 12.21 -4.24
C GLU A 64 2.34 12.23 -2.70
N ARG A 65 1.68 11.27 -2.04
CA ARG A 65 1.68 11.17 -0.59
C ARG A 65 3.06 10.87 -0.03
N ILE A 66 3.78 9.90 -0.61
CA ILE A 66 5.14 9.52 -0.22
C ILE A 66 6.07 10.74 -0.29
N ARG A 67 6.06 11.46 -1.42
CA ARG A 67 6.85 12.68 -1.61
C ARG A 67 6.52 13.75 -0.57
N ASN A 68 5.24 13.93 -0.24
CA ASN A 68 4.80 14.91 0.75
C ASN A 68 5.20 14.51 2.18
N ILE A 69 5.20 13.21 2.51
CA ILE A 69 5.69 12.72 3.81
C ILE A 69 7.16 13.07 3.98
N ASP A 70 8.00 12.79 2.98
CA ASP A 70 9.43 13.06 3.07
C ASP A 70 9.75 14.55 3.18
N ARG A 71 8.94 15.42 2.54
CA ARG A 71 9.07 16.88 2.66
C ARG A 71 8.65 17.39 4.04
N ASN A 72 7.56 16.87 4.59
CA ASN A 72 6.98 17.38 5.84
C ASN A 72 7.57 16.73 7.09
N ARG A 73 8.22 15.57 6.95
CA ARG A 73 8.83 14.80 8.04
C ARG A 73 10.22 14.30 7.61
N PRO A 74 11.19 15.21 7.41
CA PRO A 74 12.54 14.82 7.04
C PRO A 74 13.13 13.90 8.12
N ARG A 75 13.72 12.78 7.70
CA ARG A 75 14.32 11.81 8.63
C ARG A 75 15.70 12.29 9.07
N PRO A 76 16.10 12.07 10.34
CA PRO A 76 17.37 12.57 10.88
C PRO A 76 18.61 12.05 10.12
N ASN A 77 18.52 10.86 9.52
CA ASN A 77 19.60 10.24 8.76
C ASN A 77 19.57 10.60 7.26
N GLY A 78 18.70 11.53 6.84
CA GLY A 78 18.56 11.97 5.44
C GLY A 78 17.90 10.97 4.50
N VAL A 79 17.55 9.77 4.97
CA VAL A 79 16.92 8.73 4.14
C VAL A 79 15.47 9.11 3.86
N THR A 80 15.07 9.19 2.60
CA THR A 80 13.69 9.46 2.19
C THR A 80 13.00 8.18 1.70
N LEU A 81 11.68 8.11 1.82
CA LEU A 81 10.90 7.01 1.24
C LEU A 81 10.99 6.96 -0.28
N HIS A 82 11.12 8.12 -0.92
CA HIS A 82 11.17 8.25 -2.38
C HIS A 82 12.56 8.11 -3.01
N GLN A 83 13.66 7.98 -2.24
CA GLN A 83 15.01 7.98 -2.82
C GLN A 83 15.23 6.82 -3.79
N TYR A 84 14.90 5.60 -3.35
CA TYR A 84 14.84 4.40 -4.18
C TYR A 84 13.58 3.63 -3.79
N ILE A 85 12.65 3.51 -4.73
CA ILE A 85 11.39 2.82 -4.50
C ILE A 85 11.09 1.87 -5.66
N TRP A 86 10.84 0.61 -5.34
CA TRP A 86 10.37 -0.39 -6.28
C TRP A 86 8.85 -0.39 -6.35
N ILE A 87 8.31 -0.33 -7.57
CA ILE A 87 6.88 -0.28 -7.86
C ILE A 87 6.64 -1.17 -9.07
N ASP A 88 5.89 -2.25 -8.91
CA ASP A 88 5.62 -3.24 -9.97
C ASP A 88 5.19 -2.64 -11.32
N ALA A 89 4.25 -1.69 -11.33
CA ALA A 89 3.72 -1.07 -12.53
C ALA A 89 4.70 -0.11 -13.22
N VAL A 90 5.83 0.20 -12.59
CA VAL A 90 6.86 1.13 -13.10
C VAL A 90 8.16 0.37 -13.41
N CYS A 91 8.59 -0.49 -12.50
CA CYS A 91 9.87 -1.20 -12.57
C CYS A 91 9.82 -2.48 -13.41
N ILE A 92 8.63 -3.01 -13.70
CA ILE A 92 8.45 -4.18 -14.57
C ILE A 92 7.91 -3.71 -15.91
N ASN A 93 8.53 -4.12 -17.00
CA ASN A 93 7.97 -3.93 -18.33
C ASN A 93 6.72 -4.79 -18.51
N GLN A 94 5.55 -4.16 -18.36
CA GLN A 94 4.26 -4.85 -18.43
C GLN A 94 3.94 -5.43 -19.82
N SER A 95 4.64 -4.98 -20.86
CA SER A 95 4.49 -5.45 -22.24
C SER A 95 5.37 -6.64 -22.57
N ASP A 96 6.41 -6.92 -21.77
CA ASP A 96 7.28 -8.07 -21.93
C ASP A 96 6.81 -9.19 -20.98
N VAL A 97 6.19 -10.22 -21.56
CA VAL A 97 5.66 -11.35 -20.80
C VAL A 97 6.76 -12.16 -20.13
N ALA A 98 7.93 -12.29 -20.76
CA ALA A 98 9.04 -13.06 -20.22
C ALA A 98 9.66 -12.32 -19.02
N GLU A 99 9.94 -11.03 -19.17
CA GLU A 99 10.40 -10.18 -18.06
C GLU A 99 9.39 -10.17 -16.93
N ARG A 100 8.11 -9.91 -17.22
CA ARG A 100 7.06 -9.88 -16.21
C ARG A 100 6.97 -11.19 -15.43
N SER A 101 7.05 -12.32 -16.12
CA SER A 101 6.99 -13.63 -15.45
C SER A 101 8.21 -13.85 -14.56
N SER A 102 9.40 -13.47 -15.02
CA SER A 102 10.63 -13.52 -14.22
C SER A 102 10.55 -12.61 -12.99
N GLN A 103 10.09 -11.36 -13.15
CA GLN A 103 9.94 -10.40 -12.05
C GLN A 103 8.90 -10.86 -11.02
N VAL A 104 7.76 -11.40 -11.46
CA VAL A 104 6.73 -11.97 -10.58
C VAL A 104 7.30 -13.14 -9.76
N ALA A 105 8.11 -14.00 -10.38
CA ALA A 105 8.77 -15.11 -9.69
C ALA A 105 9.82 -14.66 -8.65
N MET A 106 10.29 -13.40 -8.70
CA MET A 106 11.25 -12.82 -7.77
C MET A 106 10.62 -11.86 -6.75
N MET A 107 9.30 -11.65 -6.77
CA MET A 107 8.63 -10.66 -5.90
C MET A 107 8.87 -10.94 -4.41
N ASP A 108 8.92 -12.20 -4.00
CA ASP A 108 9.24 -12.60 -2.63
C ASP A 108 10.61 -12.06 -2.20
N ARG A 109 11.64 -12.19 -3.06
CA ARG A 109 12.99 -11.68 -2.81
C ARG A 109 13.02 -10.16 -2.80
N ILE A 110 12.26 -9.50 -3.67
CA ILE A 110 12.18 -8.03 -3.72
C ILE A 110 11.57 -7.49 -2.42
N TYR A 111 10.38 -7.96 -2.04
CA TYR A 111 9.72 -7.48 -0.82
C TYR A 111 10.52 -7.84 0.44
N LYS A 112 11.18 -9.00 0.47
CA LYS A 112 12.04 -9.41 1.59
C LYS A 112 13.30 -8.58 1.73
N SER A 113 13.88 -8.13 0.62
CA SER A 113 15.11 -7.32 0.61
C SER A 113 14.85 -5.82 0.76
N ALA A 114 13.61 -5.36 0.61
CA ALA A 114 13.25 -3.97 0.80
C ALA A 114 13.48 -3.53 2.26
N HIS A 115 14.08 -2.34 2.44
CA HIS A 115 14.27 -1.73 3.75
C HIS A 115 12.94 -1.39 4.43
N THR A 116 11.95 -0.95 3.65
CA THR A 116 10.59 -0.71 4.12
C THR A 116 9.60 -1.01 3.00
N VAL A 117 8.53 -1.71 3.34
CA VAL A 117 7.37 -1.86 2.48
C VAL A 117 6.34 -0.81 2.89
N VAL A 118 6.01 0.09 1.97
CA VAL A 118 4.98 1.12 2.17
C VAL A 118 3.63 0.56 1.72
N CYS A 119 2.70 0.41 2.64
CA CYS A 119 1.36 -0.11 2.37
C CYS A 119 0.39 1.03 2.06
N TRP A 120 0.04 1.19 0.79
CA TRP A 120 -0.89 2.22 0.36
C TRP A 120 -2.32 1.69 0.23
N LEU A 121 -3.15 2.08 1.20
CA LEU A 121 -4.56 1.70 1.32
C LEU A 121 -5.53 2.61 0.55
N GLY A 122 -5.01 3.51 -0.29
CA GLY A 122 -5.79 4.57 -0.94
C GLY A 122 -5.90 5.85 -0.12
N LYS A 123 -6.40 6.91 -0.77
CA LYS A 123 -6.64 8.22 -0.11
C LYS A 123 -7.66 8.08 1.01
N ASP A 124 -7.49 8.93 2.02
CA ASP A 124 -8.43 9.02 3.14
C ASP A 124 -9.86 9.30 2.63
N ASP A 125 -10.83 8.65 3.25
CA ASP A 125 -12.25 8.87 3.03
C ASP A 125 -12.95 9.17 4.37
N ARG A 126 -14.27 9.35 4.32
CA ARG A 126 -15.09 9.65 5.52
C ARG A 126 -15.03 8.57 6.61
N TYR A 127 -14.57 7.37 6.30
CA TYR A 127 -14.47 6.25 7.23
C TYR A 127 -13.06 6.04 7.79
N THR A 128 -12.01 6.49 7.08
CA THR A 128 -10.61 6.23 7.45
C THR A 128 -10.30 6.59 8.90
N ALA A 129 -10.59 7.83 9.32
CA ALA A 129 -10.19 8.32 10.64
C ALA A 129 -10.86 7.54 11.76
N THR A 130 -12.18 7.33 11.66
CA THR A 130 -12.98 6.57 12.63
C THR A 130 -12.53 5.11 12.70
N ALA A 131 -12.26 4.48 11.56
CA ALA A 131 -11.78 3.10 11.50
C ALA A 131 -10.40 2.95 12.19
N LEU A 132 -9.47 3.87 11.92
CA LEU A 132 -8.13 3.87 12.54
C LEU A 132 -8.22 4.07 14.06
N GLN A 133 -9.09 4.95 14.53
CA GLN A 133 -9.33 5.17 15.96
C GLN A 133 -9.89 3.91 16.64
N LEU A 134 -10.87 3.24 16.02
CA LEU A 134 -11.39 1.99 16.56
C LEU A 134 -10.32 0.89 16.56
N MET A 135 -9.59 0.70 15.46
CA MET A 135 -8.49 -0.29 15.41
C MET A 135 -7.44 -0.05 16.48
N HIS A 136 -7.04 1.21 16.69
CA HIS A 136 -6.11 1.56 17.75
C HIS A 136 -6.68 1.14 19.10
N ARG A 137 -7.93 1.50 19.44
CA ARG A 137 -8.55 1.06 20.71
C ARG A 137 -8.57 -0.45 20.87
N LEU A 138 -8.92 -1.19 19.82
CA LEU A 138 -8.98 -2.66 19.84
C LEU A 138 -7.59 -3.30 20.00
N ALA A 139 -6.55 -2.71 19.42
CA ALA A 139 -5.18 -3.25 19.46
C ALA A 139 -4.54 -3.20 20.85
N TYR A 140 -5.02 -2.35 21.76
CA TYR A 140 -4.54 -2.24 23.14
C TYR A 140 -5.41 -2.99 24.15
N ILE A 141 -6.37 -3.81 23.71
CA ILE A 141 -7.14 -4.66 24.62
C ILE A 141 -6.20 -5.71 25.24
N PRO A 142 -6.15 -5.85 26.58
CA PRO A 142 -5.34 -6.88 27.22
C PRO A 142 -5.79 -8.31 26.84
N PRO A 143 -4.89 -9.28 26.66
CA PRO A 143 -5.25 -10.67 26.34
C PRO A 143 -6.23 -11.31 27.34
N GLU A 144 -6.13 -10.92 28.61
CA GLU A 144 -7.02 -11.29 29.72
C GLU A 144 -8.50 -10.99 29.40
N GLU A 145 -8.76 -9.93 28.62
CA GLU A 145 -10.10 -9.50 28.25
C GLU A 145 -10.61 -10.14 26.96
N TYR A 146 -9.76 -10.82 26.17
CA TYR A 146 -10.17 -11.44 24.91
C TYR A 146 -11.34 -12.42 25.04
N PRO A 147 -11.40 -13.31 26.05
CA PRO A 147 -12.55 -14.20 26.23
C PRO A 147 -13.87 -13.44 26.43
N ARG A 148 -13.82 -12.26 27.05
CA ARG A 148 -14.99 -11.39 27.28
C ARG A 148 -15.51 -10.80 25.97
N TYR A 149 -14.63 -10.35 25.08
CA TYR A 149 -15.01 -9.88 23.74
C TYR A 149 -15.45 -11.00 22.81
N ALA A 150 -14.85 -12.19 22.93
CA ALA A 150 -15.21 -13.35 22.13
C ALA A 150 -16.59 -13.94 22.52
N SER A 151 -16.91 -13.98 23.81
CA SER A 151 -18.15 -14.59 24.33
C SER A 151 -19.38 -13.69 24.20
N LEU A 152 -19.22 -12.38 24.32
CA LEU A 152 -20.33 -11.42 24.27
C LEU A 152 -20.46 -10.70 22.92
N GLY A 153 -19.57 -11.02 21.99
CA GLY A 153 -19.47 -10.38 20.68
C GLY A 153 -18.98 -8.93 20.76
N LEU A 154 -18.88 -8.32 19.58
CA LEU A 154 -18.38 -6.96 19.36
C LEU A 154 -19.22 -5.84 20.01
N ASN A 155 -20.32 -6.16 20.67
CA ASN A 155 -21.16 -5.20 21.40
C ASN A 155 -20.49 -4.65 22.67
N HIS A 156 -19.45 -5.32 23.20
CA HIS A 156 -18.74 -4.85 24.40
C HIS A 156 -17.54 -3.93 24.14
N SER A 157 -17.15 -3.70 22.89
CA SER A 157 -16.04 -2.76 22.56
C SER A 157 -16.35 -1.29 22.90
N ASN A 158 -17.54 -0.99 23.44
CA ASN A 158 -18.11 0.36 23.51
C ASN A 158 -18.02 1.09 22.16
N ALA A 159 -17.92 0.35 21.05
CA ALA A 159 -17.87 0.92 19.72
C ALA A 159 -19.29 1.11 19.20
N SER A 160 -19.55 2.31 18.71
CA SER A 160 -20.82 2.64 18.08
C SER A 160 -21.01 1.89 16.77
N LYS A 161 -22.26 1.82 16.30
CA LYS A 161 -22.59 1.26 14.98
C LYS A 161 -21.79 1.95 13.88
N GLN A 162 -21.61 3.26 13.95
CA GLN A 162 -20.86 4.06 12.98
C GLN A 162 -19.38 3.67 12.95
N GLU A 163 -18.78 3.34 14.10
CA GLU A 163 -17.39 2.91 14.17
C GLU A 163 -17.20 1.52 13.57
N TRP A 164 -18.13 0.60 13.82
CA TRP A 164 -18.15 -0.70 13.17
C TRP A 164 -18.36 -0.59 11.66
N GLU A 165 -19.28 0.26 11.20
CA GLU A 165 -19.49 0.54 9.77
C GLU A 165 -18.22 1.11 9.12
N ALA A 166 -17.53 2.04 9.80
CA ALA A 166 -16.28 2.60 9.31
C ALA A 166 -15.19 1.53 9.20
N LEU A 167 -15.05 0.68 10.21
CA LEU A 167 -14.06 -0.40 10.23
C LEU A 167 -14.33 -1.44 9.14
N VAL A 168 -15.59 -1.84 8.96
CA VAL A 168 -15.99 -2.73 7.87
C VAL A 168 -15.72 -2.08 6.52
N ALA A 169 -16.07 -0.81 6.32
CA ALA A 169 -15.80 -0.09 5.08
C ALA A 169 -14.29 -0.02 4.77
N PHE A 170 -13.47 0.20 5.79
CA PHE A 170 -12.01 0.23 5.68
C PHE A 170 -11.43 -1.13 5.23
N PHE A 171 -11.81 -2.24 5.87
CA PHE A 171 -11.35 -3.57 5.49
C PHE A 171 -11.99 -4.10 4.19
N ARG A 172 -13.06 -3.46 3.70
CA ARG A 172 -13.64 -3.77 2.37
C ARG A 172 -12.86 -3.17 1.21
N ARG A 173 -11.84 -2.36 1.46
CA ARG A 173 -10.97 -1.83 0.41
C ARG A 173 -10.30 -2.97 -0.37
N PRO A 174 -10.14 -2.85 -1.70
CA PRO A 174 -9.55 -3.88 -2.55
C PRO A 174 -8.19 -4.41 -2.08
N TYR A 175 -7.40 -3.55 -1.43
CA TYR A 175 -6.09 -3.91 -0.87
C TYR A 175 -6.12 -5.18 -0.02
N PHE A 176 -7.07 -5.27 0.92
CA PHE A 176 -7.19 -6.41 1.84
C PHE A 176 -7.70 -7.70 1.19
N ARG A 177 -8.09 -7.66 -0.09
CA ARG A 177 -8.57 -8.84 -0.83
C ARG A 177 -7.56 -9.38 -1.84
N ARG A 178 -6.40 -8.73 -1.99
CA ARG A 178 -5.33 -9.19 -2.89
C ARG A 178 -4.63 -10.38 -2.24
N ALA A 179 -4.57 -11.54 -2.91
CA ALA A 179 -3.81 -12.68 -2.41
C ALA A 179 -2.33 -12.34 -2.15
N TRP A 180 -1.75 -11.49 -3.00
CA TRP A 180 -0.35 -11.08 -2.94
C TRP A 180 0.01 -10.23 -1.70
N ILE A 181 -0.98 -9.61 -1.04
CA ILE A 181 -0.74 -8.81 0.17
C ILE A 181 -0.03 -9.61 1.26
N VAL A 182 -0.29 -10.93 1.34
CA VAL A 182 0.32 -11.78 2.35
C VAL A 182 1.83 -11.83 2.14
N GLN A 183 2.30 -11.98 0.90
CA GLN A 183 3.74 -11.96 0.61
C GLN A 183 4.32 -10.56 0.86
N GLU A 184 3.64 -9.52 0.39
CA GLU A 184 4.09 -8.12 0.53
C GLU A 184 4.23 -7.68 2.00
N VAL A 185 3.32 -8.13 2.87
CA VAL A 185 3.26 -7.74 4.29
C VAL A 185 4.05 -8.69 5.18
N MET A 186 3.95 -10.02 4.98
CA MET A 186 4.63 -10.99 5.85
C MET A 186 6.13 -11.06 5.61
N LEU A 187 6.61 -10.75 4.40
CA LEU A 187 8.04 -10.78 4.08
C LEU A 187 8.75 -9.46 4.38
N ALA A 188 8.00 -8.38 4.66
CA ALA A 188 8.56 -7.07 4.91
C ALA A 188 9.40 -7.07 6.20
N GLN A 189 10.66 -6.63 6.11
CA GLN A 189 11.49 -6.37 7.30
C GLN A 189 10.91 -5.24 8.14
N ARG A 190 10.26 -4.27 7.49
CA ARG A 190 9.58 -3.15 8.10
C ARG A 190 8.38 -2.73 7.26
N LEU A 191 7.25 -2.47 7.90
CA LEU A 191 6.02 -1.97 7.27
C LEU A 191 5.77 -0.51 7.66
N LEU A 192 5.27 0.27 6.70
CA LEU A 192 4.83 1.65 6.90
C LEU A 192 3.42 1.88 6.35
#